data_AF-A0A7W0TJZ3-F1
#
_entry.id   AF-A0A7W0TJZ3-F1
#
_cell.length_a   1.000
_cell.length_b   1.000
_cell.length_c   1.000
_cell.angle_alpha   90.00
_cell.angle_beta   90.00
_cell.angle_gamma   90.00
#
_symmetry.space_group_name_H-M   'P 1'
#
loop_
_entity.id
_entity.type
_entity.pdbx_description
1 polymer ?
#
loop_
_entity_poly.entity_id
_entity_poly.type
_entity_poly.pdbx_seq_one_letter_code
_entity_poly.pdbx_strand_id
1 'polypeptide(L)' 'MIAQLRKLVLGETWTLPIGVAVTLLAGLALSSAGPDWWQPAGGFLLLAGALATLMAALRRR' A
#
# COMPACT_ATOMS: atom_id res chain seq x y z
N MET A 1 -11.32 -27.21 7.78
CA MET A 1 -11.73 -25.80 8.04
C MET A 1 -10.54 -24.85 8.23
N ILE A 2 -9.61 -25.15 9.14
CA ILE A 2 -8.43 -24.29 9.45
C ILE A 2 -7.51 -24.02 8.24
N ALA A 3 -7.29 -24.99 7.35
CA ALA A 3 -6.41 -24.80 6.19
C ALA A 3 -6.99 -23.84 5.12
N GLN A 4 -8.31 -23.73 5.02
CA GLN A 4 -9.01 -22.82 4.10
C GLN A 4 -9.00 -21.38 4.64
N LEU A 5 -9.28 -21.21 5.94
CA LEU A 5 -9.11 -19.92 6.63
C LEU A 5 -7.67 -19.42 6.53
N ARG A 6 -6.69 -20.30 6.70
CA ARG A 6 -5.27 -19.94 6.54
C ARG A 6 -4.95 -19.49 5.11
N LYS A 7 -5.59 -20.06 4.08
CA LYS A 7 -5.40 -19.65 2.68
C LYS A 7 -6.04 -18.31 2.37
N LEU A 8 -7.25 -18.07 2.87
CA LEU A 8 -7.95 -16.78 2.79
C LEU A 8 -7.18 -15.67 3.53
N VAL A 9 -6.73 -15.97 4.75
CA VAL A 9 -6.00 -15.02 5.59
C VAL A 9 -4.59 -14.79 5.05
N LEU A 10 -3.82 -15.82 4.66
CA LEU A 10 -2.42 -15.68 4.20
C LEU A 10 -2.22 -15.42 2.71
N GLY A 11 -3.18 -15.75 1.84
CA GLY A 11 -3.01 -15.66 0.38
C GLY A 11 -3.74 -14.48 -0.25
N GLU A 12 -5.05 -14.44 -0.09
CA GLU A 12 -5.91 -13.48 -0.83
C GLU A 12 -5.99 -12.10 -0.17
N THR A 13 -5.87 -12.03 1.16
CA THR A 13 -6.13 -10.77 1.88
C THR A 13 -4.88 -9.90 2.08
N TRP A 14 -3.66 -10.42 1.88
CA TRP A 14 -2.43 -9.68 2.22
C TRP A 14 -2.06 -8.56 1.25
N THR A 15 -2.59 -8.58 0.03
CA THR A 15 -2.19 -7.61 -1.00
C THR A 15 -2.50 -6.16 -0.59
N LEU A 16 -3.66 -5.93 0.01
CA LEU A 16 -4.07 -4.62 0.53
C LEU A 16 -3.20 -4.13 1.71
N PRO A 17 -3.10 -4.86 2.84
CA PRO A 17 -2.31 -4.41 3.99
C PRO A 17 -0.83 -4.27 3.65
N ILE A 18 -0.25 -5.15 2.81
CA ILE A 18 1.13 -4.99 2.35
C ILE A 18 1.27 -3.74 1.49
N GLY A 19 0.41 -3.53 0.50
CA GLY A 19 0.50 -2.36 -0.36
C GLY A 19 0.30 -1.04 0.40
N VAL A 20 -0.61 -1.02 1.38
CA VAL A 20 -0.80 0.12 2.28
C VAL A 20 0.46 0.36 3.12
N ALA A 21 1.02 -0.69 3.73
CA ALA A 21 2.25 -0.58 4.53
C ALA A 21 3.42 -0.03 3.69
N VAL A 22 3.61 -0.56 2.48
CA VAL A 22 4.66 -0.09 1.55
C VAL A 22 4.42 1.37 1.16
N THR A 23 3.19 1.75 0.84
CA THR A 23 2.85 3.14 0.47
C THR A 23 3.16 4.12 1.59
N LEU A 24 2.78 3.77 2.82
CA LEU A 24 3.03 4.62 3.99
C LEU A 24 4.52 4.71 4.33
N LEU A 25 5.24 3.58 4.32
CA LEU A 25 6.69 3.58 4.56
C LEU A 25 7.45 4.37 3.51
N ALA A 26 7.08 4.22 2.23
CA ALA A 26 7.64 5.02 1.15
C ALA A 26 7.34 6.51 1.35
N GLY A 27 6.11 6.87 1.73
CA GLY A 27 5.74 8.25 2.03
C GLY A 27 6.53 8.84 3.20
N LEU A 28 6.77 8.08 4.26
CA LEU A 28 7.59 8.51 5.41
C LEU A 28 9.07 8.69 5.02
N ALA A 29 9.59 7.81 4.17
CA ALA A 29 10.96 7.93 3.66
C ALA A 29 11.11 9.17 2.76
N LEU A 30 10.13 9.42 1.89
CA LEU A 30 10.14 10.58 1.00
C LEU A 30 9.93 11.91 1.75
N SER A 31 9.07 11.91 2.77
CA SER A 31 8.83 13.10 3.60
C SER A 31 10.06 13.52 4.39
N SER A 32 10.87 12.55 4.83
CA SER A 32 12.14 12.82 5.52
C SER A 32 13.28 13.19 4.57
N ALA A 33 13.28 12.67 3.33
CA ALA A 33 14.31 12.96 2.34
C ALA A 33 14.18 14.32 1.64
N GLY A 34 13.00 14.93 1.63
CA GLY A 34 12.80 16.22 0.96
C GLY A 34 11.52 16.95 1.38
N PRO A 35 11.55 17.65 2.53
CA PRO A 35 10.37 18.31 3.10
C PRO A 35 9.77 19.38 2.17
N ASP A 36 10.63 20.11 1.44
CA ASP A 36 10.24 21.27 0.63
C ASP A 36 9.30 20.91 -0.52
N TRP A 37 9.58 19.80 -1.22
CA TRP A 37 8.74 19.31 -2.31
C TRP A 37 7.66 18.34 -1.82
N TRP A 38 7.85 17.72 -0.65
CA TRP A 38 6.87 16.81 -0.07
C TRP A 38 5.60 17.53 0.40
N GLN A 39 5.70 18.75 0.95
CA GLN A 39 4.54 19.55 1.35
C GLN A 39 3.49 19.72 0.23
N PRO A 40 3.85 20.16 -1.00
CA PRO A 40 2.89 20.30 -2.09
C PRO A 40 2.53 18.97 -2.79
N ALA A 41 3.45 18.00 -2.86
CA ALA A 41 3.27 16.80 -3.70
C ALA A 41 2.94 15.51 -2.94
N GLY A 42 3.19 15.46 -1.63
CA GLY A 42 3.13 14.24 -0.83
C GLY A 42 1.75 13.60 -0.79
N GLY A 43 0.69 14.41 -0.68
CA GLY A 43 -0.69 13.92 -0.72
C GLY A 43 -1.03 13.22 -2.05
N PHE A 44 -0.53 13.75 -3.17
CA PHE A 44 -0.73 13.15 -4.49
C PHE A 44 0.04 11.82 -4.64
N LEU A 45 1.26 11.76 -4.14
CA LEU A 45 2.06 10.52 -4.16
C LEU A 45 1.44 9.41 -3.28
N LEU A 46 0.90 9.78 -2.12
CA LEU A 46 0.18 8.83 -1.25
C LEU A 46 -1.09 8.32 -1.93
N LEU A 47 -1.85 9.21 -2.59
CA LEU A 47 -3.03 8.81 -3.37
C LEU A 47 -2.65 7.87 -4.52
N ALA A 48 -1.59 8.18 -5.27
CA ALA A 48 -1.10 7.32 -6.34
C ALA A 48 -0.69 5.93 -5.83
N GLY A 49 0.01 5.85 -4.69
CA GLY A 49 0.35 4.57 -4.05
C GLY A 49 -0.87 3.78 -3.57
N ALA A 50 -1.88 4.46 -3.03
CA ALA A 50 -3.14 3.84 -2.63
C ALA A 50 -3.91 3.26 -3.84
N LEU A 51 -3.99 4.02 -4.94
CA LEU A 51 -4.61 3.56 -6.18
C LEU A 51 -3.85 2.38 -6.79
N ALA A 52 -2.52 2.43 -6.81
CA ALA A 52 -1.69 1.32 -7.28
C ALA A 52 -1.92 0.05 -6.43
N THR A 53 -2.01 0.21 -5.10
CA THR A 53 -2.32 -0.89 -4.16
C THR A 53 -3.70 -1.48 -4.45
N LEU A 54 -4.71 -0.65 -4.65
CA LEU A 54 -6.07 -1.08 -4.98
C LEU A 54 -6.11 -1.81 -6.33
N MET A 55 -5.46 -1.28 -7.36
CA MET A 55 -5.35 -1.95 -8.66
C MET A 55 -4.63 -3.30 -8.56
N ALA A 56 -3.56 -3.38 -7.78
CA ALA A 56 -2.84 -4.64 -7.55
C ALA A 56 -3.72 -5.66 -6.81
N ALA A 57 -4.53 -5.21 -5.85
CA ALA A 57 -5.47 -6.05 -5.12
C ALA A 57 -6.62 -6.53 -6.00
N LEU A 58 -7.16 -5.66 -6.86
CA LEU A 58 -8.21 -6.00 -7.82
C LEU A 58 -7.72 -6.99 -8.88
N ARG A 59 -6.48 -6.82 -9.39
CA ARG A 59 -5.88 -7.72 -10.38
C ARG A 59 -5.59 -9.14 -9.84
N ARG A 60 -5.47 -9.29 -8.53
CA ARG A 60 -5.21 -10.59 -7.88
C ARG A 60 -6.48 -11.36 -7.51
N ARG A 61 -7.66 -10.74 -7.58
CA ARG A 61 -8.95 -11.43 -7.46
C ARG A 61 -9.42 -11.93 -8.82
#